data_AF-N1RYU9-F1
#
_entry.id   AF-N1RYU9-F1
#
_cell.length_a   1.000
_cell.length_b   1.000
_cell.length_c   1.000
_cell.angle_alpha   90.00
_cell.angle_beta   90.00
_cell.angle_gamma   90.00
#
_symmetry.space_group_name_H-M   'P 1'
#
loop_
_entity.id
_entity.type
_entity.pdbx_description
1 polymer ?
#
loop_
_entity_poly.entity_id
_entity_poly.type
_entity_poly.pdbx_seq_one_letter_code
_entity_poly.pdbx_strand_id
1 'polypeptide(L)'
;MDPLSIASGVAGLLTVSAAVIKTFDTVKTSIENCPRTVFWAHAETKEINWAIKRLKSLIDDPDSVPKAARMSVGIHDATVTISELIKTCDHLITTLKPLNEDGKVVLTRWDRVKWLRVQDDVVKYIRQLQAHKGSVTLILNILQWQVSSIFDIEDANKKKRVRRGYRGITARAGTQD
;
A
#
# COMPACT_ATOMS: atom_id res chain seq x y z
N MET A 1 -8.82 -17.17 -0.60
CA MET A 1 -9.43 -16.16 -1.49
C MET A 1 -8.85 -16.34 -2.87
N ASP A 2 -9.70 -16.31 -3.88
CA ASP A 2 -9.30 -16.26 -5.27
C ASP A 2 -8.73 -14.85 -5.61
N PRO A 3 -7.93 -14.70 -6.69
CA PRO A 3 -7.29 -13.44 -7.05
C PRO A 3 -8.27 -12.27 -7.24
N LEU A 4 -9.50 -12.53 -7.69
CA LEU A 4 -10.53 -11.50 -7.89
C LEU A 4 -11.08 -11.00 -6.54
N SER A 5 -11.24 -11.90 -5.57
CA SER A 5 -11.59 -11.54 -4.19
C SER A 5 -10.51 -10.66 -3.53
N ILE A 6 -9.23 -10.92 -3.80
CA ILE A 6 -8.12 -10.07 -3.32
C ILE A 6 -8.15 -8.69 -4.00
N ALA A 7 -8.32 -8.65 -5.32
CA ALA A 7 -8.38 -7.41 -6.08
C ALA A 7 -9.55 -6.50 -5.66
N SER A 8 -10.74 -7.09 -5.44
CA SER A 8 -11.91 -6.37 -4.94
C SER A 8 -11.72 -5.90 -3.49
N GLY A 9 -11.09 -6.71 -2.63
CA GLY A 9 -10.72 -6.30 -1.28
C GLY A 9 -9.77 -5.09 -1.25
N VAL A 10 -8.75 -5.08 -2.11
CA VAL A 10 -7.82 -3.95 -2.26
C VAL A 10 -8.53 -2.71 -2.82
N ALA A 11 -9.45 -2.86 -3.77
CA ALA A 11 -10.26 -1.75 -4.26
C ALA A 11 -11.19 -1.18 -3.17
N GLY A 12 -11.81 -2.04 -2.36
CA GLY A 12 -12.60 -1.64 -1.19
C GLY A 12 -11.78 -0.85 -0.18
N LEU A 13 -10.56 -1.32 0.12
CA LEU A 13 -9.61 -0.62 0.99
C LEU A 13 -9.26 0.79 0.50
N LEU A 14 -9.04 0.97 -0.80
CA LEU A 14 -8.78 2.30 -1.38
C LEU A 14 -9.96 3.24 -1.18
N THR A 15 -11.18 2.74 -1.39
CA THR A 15 -12.41 3.52 -1.19
C THR A 15 -12.56 3.94 0.27
N VAL A 16 -12.42 2.99 1.21
CA VAL A 16 -12.59 3.26 2.64
C VAL A 16 -11.50 4.21 3.16
N SER A 17 -10.22 3.95 2.82
CA SER A 17 -9.12 4.83 3.25
C SER A 17 -9.22 6.24 2.66
N ALA A 18 -9.69 6.39 1.42
CA ALA A 18 -9.97 7.71 0.83
C ALA A 18 -11.10 8.45 1.56
N ALA A 19 -12.16 7.74 1.95
CA ALA A 19 -13.24 8.33 2.74
C ALA A 19 -12.76 8.79 4.12
N VAL A 20 -11.93 7.98 4.80
CA VAL A 20 -11.30 8.36 6.09
C VAL A 20 -10.42 9.60 5.93
N ILE A 21 -9.59 9.67 4.88
CA ILE A 21 -8.77 10.85 4.56
C ILE A 21 -9.65 12.09 4.39
N LYS A 22 -10.74 11.98 3.62
CA LYS A 22 -11.68 13.09 3.40
C LYS A 22 -12.32 13.55 4.71
N THR A 23 -12.72 12.62 5.58
CA THR A 23 -13.25 12.96 6.90
C THR A 23 -12.23 13.74 7.72
N PHE A 24 -10.98 13.30 7.76
CA PHE A 24 -9.92 14.03 8.46
C PHE A 24 -9.62 15.40 7.86
N ASP A 25 -9.58 15.53 6.53
CA ASP A 25 -9.41 16.84 5.88
C ASP A 25 -10.56 17.78 6.28
N THR A 26 -11.79 17.27 6.38
CA THR A 26 -12.96 18.04 6.82
C THR A 26 -12.86 18.43 8.31
N VAL A 27 -12.43 17.52 9.18
CA VAL A 27 -12.24 17.79 10.62
C VAL A 27 -11.16 18.87 10.82
N LYS A 28 -10.07 18.82 10.04
CA LYS A 28 -8.99 19.82 10.11
C LYS A 28 -9.45 21.22 9.74
N THR A 29 -10.34 21.36 8.74
CA THR A 29 -10.86 22.66 8.34
C THR A 29 -11.96 23.18 9.27
N SER A 30 -12.61 22.30 10.03
CA SER A 30 -13.79 22.64 10.82
C SER A 30 -13.48 22.92 12.30
N ILE A 31 -12.42 22.33 12.86
CA ILE A 31 -12.03 22.54 14.26
C ILE A 31 -10.98 23.65 14.35
N GLU A 32 -11.36 24.78 14.97
CA GLU A 32 -10.42 25.80 15.41
C GLU A 32 -9.44 25.22 16.45
N ASN A 33 -8.13 25.45 16.29
CA ASN A 33 -7.08 24.81 17.09
C ASN A 33 -7.16 23.27 17.06
N CYS A 34 -7.29 22.71 15.85
CA CYS A 34 -7.40 21.28 15.60
C CYS A 34 -6.32 20.47 16.36
N PRO A 35 -6.69 19.42 17.11
CA PRO A 35 -5.74 18.61 17.88
C PRO A 35 -4.65 17.98 17.00
N ARG A 36 -3.40 17.97 17.49
CA ARG A 36 -2.26 17.36 16.78
C ARG A 36 -2.48 15.89 16.44
N THR A 37 -3.30 15.19 17.24
CA THR A 37 -3.68 13.80 17.01
C THR A 37 -4.47 13.61 15.71
N VAL A 38 -5.26 14.59 15.28
CA VAL A 38 -5.97 14.57 13.98
C VAL A 38 -4.95 14.64 12.84
N PHE A 39 -3.99 15.57 12.91
CA PHE A 39 -2.95 15.73 11.87
C PHE A 39 -2.10 14.47 11.72
N TRP A 40 -1.72 13.86 12.86
CA TRP A 40 -0.99 12.60 12.87
C TRP A 40 -1.82 11.47 12.25
N ALA A 41 -3.05 11.22 12.73
CA ALA A 41 -3.91 10.17 12.21
C ALA A 41 -4.18 10.32 10.70
N HIS A 42 -4.37 11.56 10.25
CA HIS A 42 -4.54 11.88 8.84
C HIS A 42 -3.30 11.56 8.00
N ALA A 43 -2.09 11.92 8.48
CA ALA A 43 -0.85 11.60 7.79
C ALA A 43 -0.65 10.08 7.66
N GLU A 44 -0.85 9.33 8.76
CA GLU A 44 -0.76 7.87 8.77
C GLU A 44 -1.75 7.22 7.80
N THR A 45 -2.99 7.72 7.75
CA THR A 45 -4.01 7.23 6.82
C THR A 45 -3.62 7.54 5.36
N LYS A 46 -3.00 8.69 5.08
CA LYS A 46 -2.47 8.99 3.75
C LYS A 46 -1.37 8.02 3.35
N GLU A 47 -0.43 7.75 4.26
CA GLU A 47 0.66 6.81 3.98
C GLU A 47 0.16 5.38 3.72
N ILE A 48 -0.84 4.91 4.46
CA ILE A 48 -1.39 3.58 4.20
C ILE A 48 -2.18 3.54 2.88
N ASN A 49 -2.91 4.61 2.53
CA ASN A 49 -3.56 4.72 1.23
C ASN A 49 -2.54 4.64 0.08
N TRP A 50 -1.37 5.25 0.22
CA TRP A 50 -0.26 5.13 -0.74
C TRP A 50 0.26 3.69 -0.85
N ALA A 51 0.47 3.00 0.28
CA ALA A 51 0.90 1.60 0.28
C ALA A 51 -0.14 0.68 -0.41
N ILE A 52 -1.43 0.89 -0.14
CA ILE A 52 -2.52 0.14 -0.77
C ILE A 52 -2.58 0.43 -2.27
N LYS A 53 -2.42 1.70 -2.71
CA LYS A 53 -2.34 2.05 -4.14
C LYS A 53 -1.20 1.34 -4.84
N ARG A 54 -0.04 1.27 -4.17
CA ARG A 54 1.11 0.55 -4.71
C ARG A 54 0.84 -0.94 -4.84
N LEU A 55 0.20 -1.55 -3.84
CA LEU A 55 -0.24 -2.94 -3.89
C LEU A 55 -1.22 -3.19 -5.04
N LYS A 56 -2.21 -2.30 -5.23
CA LYS A 56 -3.15 -2.38 -6.36
C LYS A 56 -2.41 -2.35 -7.70
N SER A 57 -1.44 -1.46 -7.88
CA SER A 57 -0.64 -1.38 -9.11
C SER A 57 0.07 -2.70 -9.44
N LEU A 58 0.52 -3.45 -8.43
CA LEU A 58 1.15 -4.77 -8.65
C LEU A 58 0.13 -5.87 -8.96
N ILE A 59 -1.09 -5.75 -8.46
CA ILE A 59 -2.19 -6.68 -8.77
C ILE A 59 -2.71 -6.45 -10.20
N ASP A 60 -2.86 -5.19 -10.59
CA ASP A 60 -3.39 -4.81 -11.90
C ASP A 60 -2.39 -5.11 -13.03
N ASP A 61 -1.09 -5.00 -12.76
CA ASP A 61 -0.01 -5.39 -13.66
C ASP A 61 0.86 -6.48 -13.02
N PRO A 62 0.42 -7.75 -13.01
CA PRO A 62 1.17 -8.82 -12.41
C PRO A 62 2.50 -9.07 -13.14
N ASP A 63 2.60 -8.74 -14.43
CA ASP A 63 3.79 -8.91 -15.26
C ASP A 63 4.92 -7.94 -14.95
N SER A 64 4.62 -6.85 -14.22
CA SER A 64 5.62 -6.01 -13.57
C SER A 64 6.44 -6.71 -12.49
N VAL A 65 6.02 -7.90 -12.02
CA VAL A 65 6.69 -8.66 -10.96
C VAL A 65 7.20 -10.02 -11.49
N PRO A 66 8.48 -10.36 -11.28
CA PRO A 66 9.01 -11.64 -11.71
C PRO A 66 8.34 -12.84 -11.04
N LYS A 67 8.22 -13.93 -11.81
CA LYS A 67 7.56 -15.17 -11.39
C LYS A 67 8.13 -15.76 -10.08
N ALA A 68 9.44 -15.62 -9.85
CA ALA A 68 10.10 -16.06 -8.62
C ALA A 68 9.61 -15.30 -7.37
N ALA A 69 9.37 -13.99 -7.50
CA ALA A 69 8.83 -13.16 -6.42
C ALA A 69 7.37 -13.51 -6.10
N ARG A 70 6.58 -13.78 -7.15
CA ARG A 70 5.16 -14.18 -6.99
C ARG A 70 5.00 -15.49 -6.23
N MET A 71 5.99 -16.40 -6.30
CA MET A 71 5.98 -17.67 -5.56
C MET A 71 6.46 -17.53 -4.10
N SER A 72 7.20 -16.46 -3.77
CA SER A 72 7.79 -16.27 -2.44
C SER A 72 6.83 -15.60 -1.44
N VAL A 73 5.84 -14.84 -1.92
CA VAL A 73 4.78 -14.32 -1.06
C VAL A 73 3.72 -15.39 -0.94
N GLY A 74 3.60 -16.00 0.24
CA GLY A 74 2.49 -16.90 0.54
C GLY A 74 1.17 -16.15 0.33
N ILE A 75 0.39 -16.58 -0.66
CA ILE A 75 -0.94 -16.00 -0.95
C ILE A 75 -1.81 -15.96 0.31
N HIS A 76 -1.62 -16.93 1.21
CA HIS A 76 -2.27 -17.00 2.50
C HIS A 76 -1.95 -15.81 3.41
N ASP A 77 -0.68 -15.47 3.62
CA ASP A 77 -0.27 -14.37 4.52
C ASP A 77 -0.70 -13.00 4.00
N ALA A 78 -0.63 -12.81 2.67
CA ALA A 78 -1.15 -11.61 2.03
C ALA A 78 -2.68 -11.49 2.20
N THR A 79 -3.40 -12.60 2.06
CA THR A 79 -4.86 -12.65 2.22
C THR A 79 -5.28 -12.30 3.65
N VAL A 80 -4.59 -12.86 4.65
CA VAL A 80 -4.84 -12.55 6.07
C VAL A 80 -4.58 -11.08 6.34
N THR A 81 -3.42 -10.56 5.91
CA THR A 81 -3.04 -9.15 6.11
C THR A 81 -4.06 -8.19 5.47
N ILE A 82 -4.51 -8.48 4.24
CA ILE A 82 -5.52 -7.65 3.55
C ILE A 82 -6.86 -7.70 4.28
N SER A 83 -7.27 -8.89 4.74
CA SER A 83 -8.54 -9.07 5.47
C SER A 83 -8.55 -8.31 6.81
N GLU A 84 -7.44 -8.36 7.55
CA GLU A 84 -7.28 -7.60 8.78
C GLU A 84 -7.24 -6.09 8.52
N LEU A 85 -6.56 -5.67 7.45
CA LEU A 85 -6.52 -4.27 7.04
C LEU A 85 -7.92 -3.75 6.69
N ILE A 86 -8.75 -4.56 6.02
CA ILE A 86 -10.15 -4.22 5.71
C ILE A 86 -10.93 -3.99 7.00
N LYS A 87 -10.85 -4.92 7.95
CA LYS A 87 -11.54 -4.80 9.25
C LYS A 87 -11.11 -3.55 10.00
N THR A 88 -9.82 -3.27 10.06
CA THR A 88 -9.29 -2.09 10.76
C THR A 88 -9.75 -0.79 10.10
N CYS A 89 -9.76 -0.73 8.76
CA CYS A 89 -10.30 0.43 8.03
C CYS A 89 -11.81 0.61 8.25
N ASP A 90 -12.58 -0.48 8.28
CA ASP A 90 -14.03 -0.45 8.49
C ASP A 90 -14.42 -0.04 9.93
N HIS A 91 -13.64 -0.49 10.91
CA HIS A 91 -13.76 -0.02 12.28
C HIS A 91 -13.42 1.48 12.38
N LEU A 92 -12.32 1.92 11.78
CA LEU A 92 -11.93 3.32 11.81
C LEU A 92 -12.99 4.23 11.17
N ILE A 93 -13.53 3.87 9.99
CA ILE A 93 -14.56 4.68 9.35
C ILE A 93 -15.86 4.69 10.18
N THR A 94 -16.21 3.58 10.83
CA THR A 94 -17.36 3.51 11.73
C THR A 94 -17.18 4.38 12.96
N THR A 95 -15.98 4.39 13.57
CA THR A 95 -15.63 5.28 14.69
C THR A 95 -15.70 6.75 14.29
N LEU A 96 -15.41 7.09 13.03
CA LEU A 96 -15.46 8.45 12.51
C LEU A 96 -16.86 8.90 12.04
N LYS A 97 -17.86 8.00 11.94
CA LYS A 97 -19.24 8.35 11.53
C LYS A 97 -19.84 9.52 12.33
N PRO A 98 -19.71 9.60 13.67
CA PRO A 98 -20.27 10.71 14.45
C PRO A 98 -19.69 12.09 14.13
N LEU A 99 -18.53 12.12 13.46
CA LEU A 99 -17.86 13.35 12.99
C LEU A 99 -18.31 13.76 11.59
N ASN A 100 -19.11 12.94 10.91
CA ASN A 100 -19.52 13.12 9.51
C ASN A 100 -21.04 12.94 9.35
N GLU A 101 -21.83 13.58 10.22
CA GLU A 101 -23.29 13.61 10.08
C GLU A 101 -23.69 14.46 8.86
N ASP A 102 -24.40 13.84 7.92
CA ASP A 102 -25.07 14.44 6.75
C ASP A 102 -24.21 15.21 5.72
N GLY A 103 -22.89 15.01 5.69
CA GLY A 103 -22.00 15.67 4.73
C GLY A 103 -21.97 17.20 4.87
N LYS A 104 -22.59 17.72 5.93
CA LYS A 104 -22.57 19.11 6.35
C LYS A 104 -21.93 19.12 7.73
N VAL A 105 -20.65 19.44 7.78
CA VAL A 105 -20.02 19.75 9.06
C VAL A 105 -20.59 21.08 9.51
N VAL A 106 -21.62 20.99 10.35
CA VAL A 106 -22.11 22.13 11.11
C VAL A 106 -20.96 22.50 12.02
N LEU A 107 -20.22 23.56 11.66
CA LEU A 107 -19.19 24.21 12.46
C LEU A 107 -19.77 24.49 13.86
N THR A 108 -19.68 23.51 14.75
CA THR A 108 -20.24 23.61 16.08
C THR A 108 -19.10 23.54 17.05
N ARG A 109 -19.16 24.37 18.09
CA ARG A 109 -18.22 24.33 19.22
C ARG A 109 -18.13 22.95 19.89
N TRP A 110 -19.03 22.03 19.54
CA TRP A 110 -19.10 20.64 19.98
C TRP A 110 -18.22 19.67 19.18
N ASP A 111 -17.67 20.04 18.02
CA ASP A 111 -16.86 19.15 17.18
C ASP A 111 -15.58 18.69 17.90
N ARG A 112 -14.98 19.57 18.71
CA ARG A 112 -13.85 19.20 19.59
C ARG A 112 -14.27 18.15 20.64
N VAL A 113 -15.46 18.27 21.20
CA VAL A 113 -15.99 17.32 22.19
C VAL A 113 -16.31 15.99 21.49
N LYS A 114 -16.89 16.01 20.29
CA LYS A 114 -17.11 14.83 19.47
C LYS A 114 -15.78 14.12 19.15
N TRP A 115 -14.74 14.86 18.80
CA TRP A 115 -13.40 14.31 18.58
C TRP A 115 -12.84 13.64 19.83
N LEU A 116 -12.90 14.32 20.99
CA LEU A 116 -12.37 13.77 22.26
C LEU A 116 -13.04 12.45 22.63
N ARG A 117 -14.34 12.26 22.31
CA ARG A 117 -15.06 11.00 22.57
C ARG A 117 -14.56 9.82 21.74
N VAL A 118 -14.07 10.07 20.53
CA VAL A 118 -13.61 9.02 19.60
C VAL A 118 -12.10 8.93 19.50
N GLN A 119 -11.36 9.88 20.09
CA GLN A 119 -9.92 10.01 19.93
C GLN A 119 -9.17 8.74 20.31
N ASP A 120 -9.50 8.10 21.43
CA ASP A 120 -8.77 6.94 21.92
C ASP A 120 -8.95 5.73 20.98
N ASP A 121 -10.17 5.54 20.47
CA ASP A 121 -10.47 4.51 19.48
C ASP A 121 -9.77 4.81 18.15
N VAL A 122 -9.78 6.06 17.69
CA VAL A 122 -9.04 6.48 16.49
C VAL A 122 -7.56 6.19 16.65
N VAL A 123 -6.95 6.55 17.78
CA VAL A 123 -5.53 6.27 18.05
C VAL A 123 -5.26 4.76 18.04
N LYS A 124 -6.12 3.97 18.66
CA LYS A 124 -6.02 2.50 18.66
C LYS A 124 -6.05 1.94 17.24
N TYR A 125 -7.02 2.33 16.42
CA TYR A 125 -7.15 1.82 15.06
C TYR A 125 -6.04 2.33 14.13
N ILE A 126 -5.58 3.57 14.29
CA ILE A 126 -4.42 4.08 13.54
C ILE A 126 -3.15 3.29 13.88
N ARG A 127 -2.93 2.94 15.15
CA ARG A 127 -1.79 2.07 15.54
C ARG A 127 -1.90 0.68 14.94
N GLN A 128 -3.10 0.12 14.85
CA GLN A 128 -3.33 -1.15 14.15
C GLN A 128 -3.05 -1.00 12.64
N LEU A 129 -3.47 0.11 12.01
CA LEU A 129 -3.12 0.41 10.62
C LEU A 129 -1.61 0.51 10.42
N GLN A 130 -0.87 1.14 11.34
CA GLN A 130 0.59 1.21 11.28
C GLN A 130 1.25 -0.18 11.37
N ALA A 131 0.74 -1.07 12.23
CA ALA A 131 1.22 -2.44 12.30
C ALA A 131 1.01 -3.18 10.96
N HIS A 132 -0.20 -3.06 10.38
CA HIS A 132 -0.51 -3.64 9.07
C HIS A 132 0.32 -3.01 7.93
N LYS A 133 0.62 -1.70 8.01
CA LYS A 133 1.51 -1.00 7.06
C LYS A 133 2.89 -1.63 7.02
N GLY A 134 3.44 -2.05 8.16
CA GLY A 134 4.69 -2.78 8.24
C GLY A 134 4.66 -4.07 7.40
N SER A 135 3.60 -4.87 7.58
CA SER A 135 3.39 -6.11 6.81
C SER A 135 3.21 -5.85 5.32
N VAL A 136 2.39 -4.86 4.94
CA VAL A 136 2.18 -4.49 3.52
C VAL A 136 3.48 -4.01 2.88
N THR A 137 4.26 -3.19 3.59
CA THR A 137 5.54 -2.68 3.10
C THR A 137 6.55 -3.81 2.91
N LEU A 138 6.58 -4.78 3.83
CA LEU A 138 7.40 -5.98 3.70
C LEU A 138 7.01 -6.80 2.46
N ILE A 139 5.71 -7.03 2.25
CA ILE A 139 5.19 -7.71 1.06
C ILE A 139 5.61 -6.97 -0.21
N LEU A 140 5.44 -5.64 -0.25
CA LEU A 140 5.86 -4.80 -1.37
C LEU A 140 7.37 -4.90 -1.63
N ASN A 141 8.19 -4.87 -0.58
CA ASN A 141 9.64 -4.99 -0.69
C ASN A 141 10.06 -6.38 -1.20
N ILE A 142 9.43 -7.46 -0.74
CA ILE A 142 9.70 -8.82 -1.26
C ILE A 142 9.39 -8.90 -2.75
N LEU A 143 8.24 -8.35 -3.17
CA LEU A 143 7.82 -8.35 -4.57
C LEU A 143 8.74 -7.49 -5.43
N GLN A 144 9.19 -6.33 -4.94
CA GLN A 144 10.04 -5.39 -5.68
C GLN A 144 11.52 -5.74 -5.68
N TRP A 145 12.08 -6.30 -4.60
CA TRP A 145 13.50 -6.64 -4.54
C TRP A 145 13.86 -7.71 -5.58
N GLN A 146 12.97 -8.69 -5.77
CA GLN A 146 13.13 -9.72 -6.80
C GLN A 146 13.10 -9.16 -8.24
N VAL A 147 12.43 -8.01 -8.45
CA VAL A 147 12.45 -7.29 -9.73
C VAL A 147 13.85 -6.77 -10.02
N SER A 148 14.49 -6.13 -9.04
CA SER A 148 15.82 -5.54 -9.22
C SER A 148 16.89 -6.62 -9.45
N SER A 149 16.85 -7.71 -8.69
CA SER A 149 17.84 -8.79 -8.85
C SER A 149 17.74 -9.51 -10.19
N ILE A 150 16.55 -9.59 -10.80
CA ILE A 150 16.36 -10.24 -12.10
C ILE A 150 16.84 -9.35 -13.25
N PHE A 151 16.58 -8.04 -13.19
CA PHE A 151 17.13 -7.09 -14.17
C PHE A 151 18.67 -7.08 -14.13
N ASP A 152 19.27 -7.17 -12.94
CA ASP A 152 20.73 -7.26 -12.79
C ASP A 152 21.31 -8.56 -13.41
N ILE A 153 20.61 -9.68 -13.26
CA ILE A 153 21.02 -10.97 -13.82
C ILE A 153 20.86 -10.98 -15.35
N GLU A 154 19.77 -10.44 -15.90
CA GLU A 154 19.57 -10.36 -17.35
C GLU A 154 20.56 -9.44 -18.03
N ASP A 155 20.86 -8.27 -17.44
CA ASP A 155 21.88 -7.37 -17.98
C ASP A 155 23.28 -8.02 -17.95
N ALA A 156 23.62 -8.72 -16.86
CA ALA A 156 24.85 -9.50 -16.76
C ALA A 156 24.91 -10.64 -17.80
N ASN A 157 23.80 -11.33 -18.06
CA ASN A 157 23.73 -12.40 -19.05
C ASN A 157 23.79 -11.87 -20.49
N LYS A 158 23.16 -10.72 -20.78
CA LYS A 158 23.23 -10.05 -22.07
C LYS A 158 24.67 -9.62 -22.38
N LYS A 159 25.37 -9.03 -21.40
CA LYS A 159 26.80 -8.69 -21.50
C LYS A 159 27.69 -9.92 -21.74
N LYS A 160 27.40 -11.06 -21.09
CA LYS A 160 28.11 -12.34 -21.34
C LYS A 160 27.83 -12.90 -22.74
N ARG A 161 26.60 -12.82 -23.25
CA ARG A 161 26.25 -13.27 -24.61
C ARG A 161 26.91 -12.42 -25.70
N VAL A 162 26.93 -11.09 -25.54
CA VAL A 162 27.64 -10.19 -26.47
C VAL A 162 29.14 -10.51 -26.47
N ARG A 163 29.76 -10.71 -25.31
CA ARG A 163 31.18 -11.10 -25.21
C ARG A 163 31.50 -12.46 -25.85
N ARG A 164 30.58 -13.43 -25.78
CA ARG A 164 30.74 -14.73 -26.47
C ARG A 164 30.57 -14.60 -27.99
N GLY A 165 29.66 -13.75 -28.45
CA GLY A 165 29.48 -13.44 -29.88
C GLY A 165 30.73 -12.83 -30.50
N TYR A 166 31.35 -11.83 -29.85
CA TYR A 166 32.61 -11.24 -30.31
C TYR A 166 33.77 -12.26 -30.32
N ARG A 167 33.86 -13.14 -29.32
CA ARG A 167 34.93 -14.14 -29.24
C ARG A 167 34.79 -15.27 -30.29
N GLY A 168 33.56 -15.58 -30.71
CA GLY A 168 33.29 -16.54 -31.79
C GLY A 168 33.58 -15.98 -33.19
N ILE A 169 33.43 -14.67 -33.40
CA ILE A 169 33.75 -14.01 -34.67
C ILE A 169 35.27 -13.89 -34.86
N THR A 170 36.02 -13.57 -33.81
CA THR A 170 37.50 -13.50 -33.86
C THR A 170 38.16 -14.88 -34.01
N ALA A 171 37.52 -15.96 -33.54
CA ALA A 171 38.04 -17.32 -33.71
C ALA A 171 37.85 -17.88 -35.13
N ARG A 172 36.90 -17.33 -35.90
CA ARG A 172 36.61 -17.78 -37.28
C ARG A 172 37.41 -17.03 -38.35
N ALA A 173 38.07 -15.94 -37.98
CA ALA A 173 38.92 -15.13 -38.87
C ALA A 173 40.40 -15.56 -38.86
N GLY A 174 40.77 -16.56 -38.06
CA GLY A 174 42.15 -17.05 -37.90
C GLY A 174 42.39 -18.44 -38.51
N THR A 175 41.63 -18.84 -39.53
CA THR A 175 41.82 -20.14 -40.19
C THR A 175 41.61 -20.00 -41.70
N GLN A 176 42.43 -19.16 -42.32
CA GLN A 176 42.77 -19.22 -43.73
C GLN A 176 44.25 -18.89 -43.83
N ASP A 177 45.08 -19.90 -43.64
CA ASP A 177 46.43 -20.03 -44.19
C ASP A 177 46.57 -21.47 -44.71
#